data_AF-A0A2J6X8F6-F1
#
_entry.id   AF-A0A2J6X8F6-F1
#
_cell.length_a   1.000
_cell.length_b   1.000
_cell.length_c   1.000
_cell.angle_alpha   90.00
_cell.angle_beta   90.00
_cell.angle_gamma   90.00
#
_symmetry.space_group_name_H-M   'P 1'
#
loop_
_entity.id
_entity.type
_entity.pdbx_description
1 polymer ?
#
loop_
_entity_poly.entity_id
_entity_poly.type
_entity_poly.pdbx_seq_one_letter_code
_entity_poly.pdbx_strand_id
1 'polypeptide(L)'
;MAASTLTDYVEQLLVAYRVDRAHARQVANHALTLFDALSVSHMWSARARSLVEAGALLHNVGLTTDPPEHHLVGRDIILRHDLGDETAQAIIAAIVALHRRKPRARIEPTILCLNKRYRELALQLAAIVRVADGFDYSQSQTTQLQVTAQHGRLSLIASGPHAAVDSERALTKADLWERVIGPRPEVVVQSGGSVVEPVGGEDEPTDLLPLWYTSGDVPFAELGRVMLRRHTRRLQQTVRAVEADKTIEAV
;
A
#
# COMPACT_ATOMS: atom_id res chain seq x y z
N MET A 1 17.89 25.27 0.39
CA MET A 1 18.14 23.82 0.24
C MET A 1 17.60 23.42 -1.13
N ALA A 2 18.34 22.65 -1.93
CA ALA A 2 17.80 22.15 -3.20
C ALA A 2 16.55 21.29 -2.90
N ALA A 3 15.50 21.42 -3.71
CA ALA A 3 14.33 20.55 -3.57
C ALA A 3 14.78 19.08 -3.73
N SER A 4 14.48 18.25 -2.73
CA SER A 4 14.77 16.82 -2.79
C SER A 4 14.06 16.20 -3.98
N THR A 5 14.74 15.39 -4.79
CA THR A 5 14.06 14.66 -5.85
C THR A 5 13.19 13.57 -5.25
N LEU A 6 12.16 13.08 -5.97
CA LEU A 6 11.36 11.95 -5.50
C LEU A 6 12.24 10.72 -5.20
N THR A 7 13.28 10.50 -5.99
CA THR A 7 14.22 9.39 -5.79
C THR A 7 14.99 9.55 -4.49
N ASP A 8 15.57 10.73 -4.23
CA ASP A 8 16.31 11.00 -2.99
C ASP A 8 15.41 10.86 -1.76
N TYR A 9 14.18 11.35 -1.88
CA TYR A 9 13.15 11.22 -0.86
C TYR A 9 12.84 9.75 -0.53
N VAL A 10 12.58 8.91 -1.55
CA VAL A 10 12.31 7.49 -1.35
C VAL A 10 13.52 6.79 -0.73
N GLU A 11 14.72 7.02 -1.27
CA GLU A 11 15.96 6.41 -0.77
C GLU A 11 16.25 6.77 0.68
N GLN A 12 16.06 8.04 1.06
CA GLN A 12 16.19 8.49 2.45
C GLN A 12 15.28 7.68 3.38
N LEU A 13 14.01 7.48 3.02
CA LEU A 13 13.04 6.77 3.84
C LEU A 13 13.31 5.25 3.90
N LEU A 14 13.70 4.64 2.78
CA LEU A 14 14.08 3.22 2.75
C LEU A 14 15.22 2.93 3.74
N VAL A 15 16.23 3.80 3.77
CA VAL A 15 17.38 3.68 4.69
C VAL A 15 16.97 3.98 6.13
N ALA A 16 16.32 5.12 6.37
CA ALA A 16 16.00 5.59 7.72
C ALA A 16 15.09 4.61 8.49
N TYR A 17 14.18 3.93 7.79
CA TYR A 17 13.22 3.01 8.40
C TYR A 17 13.53 1.52 8.15
N ARG A 18 14.73 1.22 7.64
CA ARG A 18 15.22 -0.16 7.44
C ARG A 18 14.23 -1.03 6.67
N VAL A 19 13.67 -0.49 5.58
CA VAL A 19 12.69 -1.19 4.75
C VAL A 19 13.33 -2.39 4.07
N ASP A 20 12.64 -3.53 4.03
CA ASP A 20 13.05 -4.66 3.19
C ASP A 20 13.02 -4.24 1.72
N ARG A 21 14.22 -4.04 1.16
CA ARG A 21 14.40 -3.55 -0.19
C ARG A 21 14.10 -4.60 -1.25
N ALA A 22 14.22 -5.90 -0.93
CA ALA A 22 13.96 -6.98 -1.87
C ALA A 22 12.44 -7.08 -2.11
N HIS A 23 11.67 -7.20 -1.04
CA HIS A 23 10.21 -7.20 -1.10
C HIS A 23 9.66 -5.89 -1.69
N ALA A 24 10.11 -4.74 -1.20
CA ALA A 24 9.67 -3.44 -1.72
C ALA A 24 9.91 -3.29 -3.24
N ARG A 25 11.07 -3.75 -3.74
CA ARG A 25 11.40 -3.71 -5.16
C ARG A 25 10.51 -4.65 -5.97
N GLN A 26 10.24 -5.85 -5.46
CA GLN A 26 9.37 -6.80 -6.15
C GLN A 26 7.95 -6.27 -6.28
N VAL A 27 7.38 -5.73 -5.18
CA VAL A 27 6.07 -5.08 -5.19
C VAL A 27 6.05 -3.90 -6.17
N ALA A 28 7.11 -3.09 -6.21
CA ALA A 28 7.23 -1.98 -7.17
C ALA A 28 7.28 -2.47 -8.63
N ASN A 29 8.01 -3.55 -8.92
CA ASN A 29 8.06 -4.13 -10.26
C ASN A 29 6.68 -4.62 -10.70
N HIS A 30 5.95 -5.36 -9.84
CA HIS A 30 4.59 -5.79 -10.12
C HIS A 30 3.63 -4.60 -10.30
N ALA A 31 3.73 -3.58 -9.45
CA ALA A 31 2.91 -2.38 -9.55
C ALA A 31 3.13 -1.65 -10.88
N LEU A 32 4.39 -1.54 -11.33
CA LEU A 32 4.73 -0.95 -12.63
C LEU A 32 4.20 -1.78 -13.79
N THR A 33 4.33 -3.12 -13.76
CA THR A 33 3.77 -4.00 -14.81
C THR A 33 2.25 -3.83 -14.93
N LEU A 34 1.53 -3.78 -13.82
CA LEU A 34 0.09 -3.54 -13.79
C LEU A 34 -0.27 -2.13 -14.28
N PHE A 35 0.48 -1.12 -13.82
CA PHE A 35 0.27 0.27 -14.21
C PHE A 35 0.45 0.46 -15.72
N ASP A 36 1.56 -0.04 -16.27
CA ASP A 36 1.91 0.17 -17.67
C ASP A 36 0.86 -0.47 -18.60
N ALA A 37 0.34 -1.65 -18.25
CA ALA A 37 -0.72 -2.33 -18.99
C ALA A 37 -2.07 -1.57 -19.01
N LEU A 38 -2.33 -0.71 -18.03
CA LEU A 38 -3.58 0.07 -17.88
C LEU A 38 -3.42 1.55 -18.22
N SER A 39 -2.18 2.03 -18.31
CA SER A 39 -1.86 3.46 -18.41
C SER A 39 -2.59 4.17 -19.56
N VAL A 40 -2.70 3.53 -20.72
CA VAL A 40 -3.32 4.10 -21.92
C VAL A 40 -4.83 4.27 -21.73
N SER A 41 -5.54 3.25 -21.24
CA SER A 41 -7.00 3.31 -21.07
C SER A 41 -7.42 4.27 -19.96
N HIS A 42 -6.58 4.43 -18.93
CA HIS A 42 -6.81 5.37 -17.82
C HIS A 42 -6.19 6.76 -18.02
N MET A 43 -5.49 6.99 -19.14
CA MET A 43 -4.79 8.24 -19.44
C MET A 43 -3.83 8.67 -18.32
N TRP A 44 -3.15 7.71 -17.68
CA TRP A 44 -2.21 8.02 -16.62
C TRP A 44 -0.91 8.62 -17.17
N SER A 45 -0.37 9.59 -16.44
CA SER A 45 0.85 10.30 -16.83
C SER A 45 2.12 9.58 -16.35
N ALA A 46 3.26 9.94 -16.94
CA ALA A 46 4.57 9.50 -16.45
C ALA A 46 4.80 9.88 -14.97
N ARG A 47 4.26 11.01 -14.51
CA ARG A 47 4.31 11.39 -13.10
C ARG A 47 3.56 10.39 -12.22
N ALA A 48 2.40 9.91 -12.64
CA ALA A 48 1.65 8.88 -11.92
C ALA A 48 2.41 7.56 -11.83
N ARG A 49 3.17 7.20 -12.88
CA ARG A 49 4.06 6.03 -12.88
C ARG A 49 5.12 6.13 -11.77
N SER A 50 5.75 7.29 -11.62
CA SER A 50 6.71 7.52 -10.51
C SER A 50 6.05 7.49 -9.13
N LEU A 51 4.80 7.95 -9.01
CA LEU A 51 4.07 7.94 -7.74
C LEU A 51 3.66 6.53 -7.30
N VAL A 52 3.23 5.68 -8.24
CA VAL A 52 2.90 4.27 -7.90
C VAL A 52 4.15 3.49 -7.53
N GLU A 53 5.28 3.72 -8.22
CA GLU A 53 6.57 3.13 -7.85
C GLU A 53 7.00 3.56 -6.44
N ALA A 54 6.97 4.87 -6.14
CA ALA A 54 7.33 5.38 -4.82
C ALA A 54 6.40 4.83 -3.71
N GLY A 55 5.09 4.78 -3.96
CA GLY A 55 4.13 4.21 -3.02
C GLY A 55 4.33 2.71 -2.78
N ALA A 56 4.69 1.95 -3.82
CA ALA A 56 5.04 0.54 -3.70
C ALA A 56 6.35 0.32 -2.95
N LEU A 57 7.39 1.12 -3.23
CA LEU A 57 8.66 1.02 -2.50
C LEU A 57 8.51 1.34 -1.00
N LEU A 58 7.62 2.27 -0.65
CA LEU A 58 7.43 2.75 0.71
C LEU A 58 6.27 2.08 1.47
N HIS A 59 5.58 1.09 0.89
CA HIS A 59 4.35 0.53 1.50
C HIS A 59 4.56 -0.01 2.93
N ASN A 60 5.75 -0.58 3.20
CA ASN A 60 6.14 -1.11 4.50
C ASN A 60 7.09 -0.18 5.30
N VAL A 61 7.16 1.12 4.98
CA VAL A 61 8.02 2.08 5.69
C VAL A 61 7.70 2.21 7.19
N GLY A 62 6.47 1.87 7.60
CA GLY A 62 6.09 1.86 9.01
C GLY A 62 6.37 0.56 9.77
N LEU A 63 6.85 -0.49 9.09
CA LEU A 63 6.87 -1.85 9.64
C LEU A 63 7.81 -1.97 10.85
N THR A 64 8.97 -1.32 10.80
CA THR A 64 9.94 -1.30 11.90
C THR A 64 9.56 -0.35 13.04
N THR A 65 8.48 0.43 12.91
CA THR A 65 8.04 1.39 13.94
C THR A 65 6.80 0.90 14.69
N ASP A 66 5.79 0.36 13.99
CA ASP A 66 4.56 -0.18 14.59
C ASP A 66 3.99 -1.26 13.65
N PRO A 67 4.49 -2.51 13.68
CA PRO A 67 4.07 -3.55 12.74
C PRO A 67 2.53 -3.75 12.67
N PRO A 68 1.78 -3.77 13.79
CA PRO A 68 0.33 -3.87 13.74
C PRO A 68 -0.35 -2.77 12.94
N GLU A 69 0.15 -1.53 13.02
CA GLU A 69 -0.45 -0.34 12.40
C GLU A 69 0.45 0.29 11.31
N HIS A 70 1.35 -0.49 10.70
CA HIS A 70 2.44 0.04 9.86
C HIS A 70 1.97 0.86 8.66
N HIS A 71 0.83 0.53 8.05
CA HIS A 71 0.20 1.34 7.00
C HIS A 71 -0.11 2.78 7.43
N LEU A 72 -0.50 2.98 8.69
CA LEU A 72 -0.88 4.31 9.21
C LEU A 72 0.32 5.06 9.76
N VAL A 73 1.24 4.35 10.42
CA VAL A 73 2.51 4.94 10.85
C VAL A 73 3.37 5.28 9.64
N GLY A 74 3.38 4.43 8.61
CA GLY A 74 4.07 4.66 7.35
C GLY A 74 3.53 5.87 6.59
N ARG A 75 2.20 6.04 6.54
CA ARG A 75 1.58 7.29 6.06
C ARG A 75 2.10 8.51 6.82
N ASP A 76 2.11 8.46 8.15
CA ASP A 76 2.54 9.60 8.97
C ASP A 76 4.05 9.87 8.82
N ILE A 77 4.87 8.82 8.64
CA ILE A 77 6.29 8.93 8.28
C ILE A 77 6.44 9.69 6.95
N ILE A 78 5.72 9.29 5.91
CA ILE A 78 5.77 9.96 4.60
C ILE A 78 5.42 11.44 4.75
N LEU A 79 4.36 11.77 5.49
CA LEU A 79 3.94 13.17 5.69
C LEU A 79 4.93 14.01 6.53
N ARG A 80 5.73 13.38 7.39
CA ARG A 80 6.72 14.07 8.23
C ARG A 80 7.96 14.51 7.45
N HIS A 81 8.38 13.73 6.47
CA HIS A 81 9.55 14.06 5.65
C HIS A 81 9.12 14.91 4.46
N ASP A 82 9.72 16.08 4.28
CA ASP A 82 9.31 17.01 3.23
C ASP A 82 9.77 16.54 1.83
N LEU A 83 8.80 16.32 0.94
CA LEU A 83 9.03 16.02 -0.48
C LEU A 83 9.08 17.29 -1.35
N GLY A 84 8.60 18.43 -0.83
CA GLY A 84 8.45 19.68 -1.58
C GLY A 84 7.26 19.73 -2.55
N ASP A 85 6.63 18.60 -2.85
CA ASP A 85 5.38 18.48 -3.62
C ASP A 85 4.30 17.85 -2.74
N GLU A 86 3.51 18.70 -2.06
CA GLU A 86 2.47 18.29 -1.11
C GLU A 86 1.43 17.35 -1.73
N THR A 87 1.10 17.55 -3.02
CA THR A 87 0.11 16.72 -3.72
C THR A 87 0.68 15.33 -3.96
N ALA A 88 1.91 15.23 -4.45
CA ALA A 88 2.58 13.94 -4.63
C ALA A 88 2.79 13.20 -3.31
N GLN A 89 3.20 13.92 -2.27
CA GLN A 89 3.41 13.37 -0.94
C GLN A 89 2.10 12.82 -0.36
N ALA A 90 1.00 13.55 -0.51
CA ALA A 90 -0.33 13.09 -0.08
C ALA A 90 -0.79 11.86 -0.86
N ILE A 91 -0.52 11.77 -2.17
CA ILE A 91 -0.82 10.58 -2.98
C ILE A 91 -0.02 9.37 -2.49
N ILE A 92 1.29 9.51 -2.28
CA ILE A 92 2.16 8.42 -1.80
C ILE A 92 1.72 7.98 -0.39
N ALA A 93 1.44 8.92 0.50
CA ALA A 93 0.92 8.64 1.83
C ALA A 93 -0.44 7.92 1.79
N ALA A 94 -1.32 8.27 0.85
CA ALA A 94 -2.59 7.59 0.65
C ALA A 94 -2.42 6.14 0.14
N ILE A 95 -1.48 5.89 -0.75
CA ILE A 95 -1.13 4.54 -1.20
C ILE A 95 -0.73 3.68 0.01
N VAL A 96 0.20 4.18 0.82
CA VAL A 96 0.68 3.47 2.02
C VAL A 96 -0.43 3.28 3.06
N ALA A 97 -1.30 4.27 3.28
CA ALA A 97 -2.41 4.13 4.22
C ALA A 97 -3.45 3.07 3.80
N LEU A 98 -3.62 2.86 2.49
CA LEU A 98 -4.68 2.04 1.93
C LEU A 98 -4.20 0.67 1.40
N HIS A 99 -2.91 0.32 1.49
CA HIS A 99 -2.39 -0.91 0.89
C HIS A 99 -2.82 -2.21 1.61
N ARG A 100 -3.17 -2.14 2.90
CA ARG A 100 -3.61 -3.32 3.68
C ARG A 100 -4.92 -3.12 4.40
N ARG A 101 -5.45 -4.24 4.90
CA ARG A 101 -6.79 -4.34 5.52
C ARG A 101 -7.87 -3.83 4.56
N LYS A 102 -9.09 -3.66 5.05
CA LYS A 102 -10.19 -3.05 4.29
C LYS A 102 -9.90 -1.55 4.11
N PRO A 103 -9.78 -1.04 2.87
CA PRO A 103 -9.44 0.35 2.59
C PRO A 103 -10.60 1.28 2.95
N ARG A 104 -10.32 2.31 3.76
CA ARG A 104 -11.31 3.23 4.32
C ARG A 104 -11.16 4.66 3.75
N ALA A 105 -11.14 4.77 2.42
CA ALA A 105 -10.94 6.02 1.70
C ALA A 105 -11.80 7.21 2.16
N ARG A 106 -13.06 6.99 2.58
CA ARG A 106 -13.99 8.06 2.99
C ARG A 106 -13.58 8.79 4.28
N ILE A 107 -12.70 8.19 5.08
CA ILE A 107 -12.22 8.77 6.34
C ILE A 107 -10.70 8.96 6.34
N GLU A 108 -10.04 8.71 5.21
CA GLU A 108 -8.58 8.77 5.12
C GLU A 108 -8.13 10.22 4.85
N PRO A 109 -7.43 10.90 5.77
CA PRO A 109 -7.11 12.32 5.62
C PRO A 109 -6.35 12.67 4.34
N THR A 110 -5.42 11.82 3.91
CA THR A 110 -4.62 12.00 2.69
C THR A 110 -5.44 11.88 1.41
N ILE A 111 -6.61 11.23 1.46
CA ILE A 111 -7.60 11.20 0.37
C ILE A 111 -8.50 12.44 0.43
N LEU A 112 -8.89 12.85 1.64
CA LEU A 112 -9.83 13.95 1.85
C LEU A 112 -9.24 15.32 1.53
N CYS A 113 -7.92 15.51 1.71
CA CYS A 113 -7.23 16.76 1.36
C CYS A 113 -7.03 16.94 -0.16
N LEU A 114 -7.09 15.86 -0.94
CA LEU A 114 -6.90 15.91 -2.39
C LEU A 114 -8.18 16.39 -3.10
N ASN A 115 -7.97 17.17 -4.18
CA ASN A 115 -9.04 17.50 -5.13
C ASN A 115 -9.55 16.23 -5.85
N LYS A 116 -10.71 16.33 -6.52
CA LYS A 116 -11.36 15.18 -7.15
C LYS A 116 -10.43 14.36 -8.06
N ARG A 117 -9.67 15.02 -8.93
CA ARG A 117 -8.77 14.36 -9.88
C ARG A 117 -7.66 13.59 -9.16
N TYR A 118 -6.98 14.21 -8.20
CA TYR A 118 -5.90 13.53 -7.46
C TYR A 118 -6.42 12.49 -6.49
N ARG A 119 -7.64 12.65 -5.98
CA ARG A 119 -8.33 11.64 -5.18
C ARG A 119 -8.59 10.37 -5.97
N GLU A 120 -9.13 10.50 -7.18
CA GLU A 120 -9.35 9.37 -8.09
C GLU A 120 -8.03 8.68 -8.44
N LEU A 121 -7.00 9.47 -8.78
CA LEU A 121 -5.66 8.94 -9.03
C LEU A 121 -5.09 8.18 -7.83
N ALA A 122 -5.09 8.77 -6.64
CA ALA A 122 -4.55 8.13 -5.43
C ALA A 122 -5.23 6.79 -5.13
N LEU A 123 -6.55 6.70 -5.32
CA LEU A 123 -7.29 5.45 -5.12
C LEU A 123 -6.93 4.39 -6.16
N GLN A 124 -6.74 4.78 -7.43
CA GLN A 124 -6.32 3.88 -8.50
C GLN A 124 -4.89 3.36 -8.27
N LEU A 125 -3.95 4.23 -7.92
CA LEU A 125 -2.58 3.80 -7.62
C LEU A 125 -2.53 2.92 -6.36
N ALA A 126 -3.32 3.25 -5.32
CA ALA A 126 -3.44 2.40 -4.14
C ALA A 126 -4.01 1.02 -4.49
N ALA A 127 -5.01 0.95 -5.38
CA ALA A 127 -5.56 -0.32 -5.84
C ALA A 127 -4.52 -1.19 -6.56
N ILE A 128 -3.66 -0.58 -7.39
CA ILE A 128 -2.55 -1.27 -8.04
C ILE A 128 -1.58 -1.83 -7.00
N VAL A 129 -1.12 -1.00 -6.06
CA VAL A 129 -0.14 -1.43 -5.05
C VAL A 129 -0.70 -2.55 -4.17
N ARG A 130 -2.00 -2.50 -3.80
CA ARG A 130 -2.66 -3.59 -3.06
C ARG A 130 -2.56 -4.95 -3.75
N VAL A 131 -2.83 -4.96 -5.07
CA VAL A 131 -2.79 -6.20 -5.87
C VAL A 131 -1.33 -6.64 -6.08
N ALA A 132 -0.43 -5.70 -6.37
CA ALA A 132 1.00 -5.96 -6.55
C ALA A 132 1.66 -6.55 -5.29
N ASP A 133 1.32 -6.02 -4.12
CA ASP A 133 1.75 -6.52 -2.80
C ASP A 133 1.26 -7.96 -2.59
N GLY A 134 0.02 -8.27 -2.96
CA GLY A 134 -0.47 -9.65 -2.93
C GLY A 134 0.35 -10.62 -3.80
N PHE A 135 0.87 -10.17 -4.94
CA PHE A 135 1.70 -10.98 -5.84
C PHE A 135 3.12 -11.28 -5.30
N ASP A 136 3.52 -10.70 -4.17
CA ASP A 136 4.73 -11.08 -3.43
C ASP A 136 4.40 -11.33 -1.94
N TYR A 137 3.22 -11.89 -1.66
CA TYR A 137 2.78 -12.20 -0.29
C TYR A 137 3.69 -13.20 0.43
N SER A 138 4.22 -14.18 -0.32
CA SER A 138 5.22 -15.13 0.16
C SER A 138 6.57 -14.49 0.50
N GLN A 139 6.79 -13.25 0.05
CA GLN A 139 8.08 -12.55 0.09
C GLN A 139 9.23 -13.38 -0.46
N SER A 140 8.95 -14.27 -1.39
CA SER A 140 9.95 -15.12 -2.03
C SER A 140 10.64 -14.41 -3.21
N GLN A 141 10.05 -13.33 -3.73
CA GLN A 141 10.44 -12.68 -4.99
C GLN A 141 10.47 -13.63 -6.19
N THR A 142 9.79 -14.78 -6.11
CA THR A 142 9.82 -15.80 -7.16
C THR A 142 8.65 -15.71 -8.14
N THR A 143 7.57 -15.01 -7.77
CA THR A 143 6.42 -14.83 -8.64
C THR A 143 6.74 -13.81 -9.75
N GLN A 144 6.48 -14.19 -10.99
CA GLN A 144 6.65 -13.35 -12.17
C GLN A 144 5.30 -13.16 -12.87
N LEU A 145 5.07 -11.96 -13.41
CA LEU A 145 3.81 -11.59 -14.05
C LEU A 145 4.01 -11.25 -15.51
N GLN A 146 3.21 -11.88 -16.36
CA GLN A 146 2.96 -11.40 -17.72
C GLN A 146 1.53 -10.87 -17.78
N VAL A 147 1.36 -9.69 -18.37
CA VAL A 147 0.09 -8.98 -18.36
C VAL A 147 -0.33 -8.64 -19.77
N THR A 148 -1.59 -8.90 -20.09
CA THR A 148 -2.22 -8.48 -21.33
C THR A 148 -3.52 -7.75 -20.99
N ALA A 149 -3.72 -6.57 -21.56
CA ALA A 149 -4.95 -5.82 -21.45
C ALA A 149 -5.72 -5.90 -22.78
N GLN A 150 -6.92 -6.47 -22.77
CA GLN A 150 -7.80 -6.52 -23.94
C GLN A 150 -9.22 -6.14 -23.53
N HIS A 151 -9.84 -5.23 -24.29
CA HIS A 151 -11.24 -4.80 -24.10
C HIS A 151 -11.58 -4.37 -22.65
N GLY A 152 -10.63 -3.74 -21.95
CA GLY A 152 -10.83 -3.29 -20.56
C GLY A 152 -10.77 -4.40 -19.50
N ARG A 153 -10.42 -5.64 -19.88
CA ARG A 153 -10.06 -6.73 -18.97
C ARG A 153 -8.54 -6.89 -18.90
N LEU A 154 -8.05 -7.10 -17.68
CA LEU A 154 -6.64 -7.40 -17.42
C LEU A 154 -6.51 -8.90 -17.18
N SER A 155 -5.81 -9.58 -18.09
CA SER A 155 -5.47 -11.00 -17.96
C SER A 155 -4.01 -11.13 -17.57
N LEU A 156 -3.75 -11.90 -16.52
CA LEU A 156 -2.42 -12.15 -15.97
C LEU A 156 -2.06 -13.62 -16.07
N ILE A 157 -0.81 -13.86 -16.43
CA ILE A 157 -0.17 -15.15 -16.25
C ILE A 157 0.84 -14.97 -15.11
N ALA A 158 0.60 -15.68 -14.00
CA ALA A 158 1.50 -15.74 -12.87
C ALA A 158 2.31 -17.05 -12.91
N SER A 159 3.63 -16.95 -12.83
CA SER A 159 4.53 -18.11 -12.87
C SER A 159 5.56 -18.03 -11.74
N GLY A 160 5.94 -19.18 -11.20
CA GLY A 160 6.92 -19.29 -10.13
C GLY A 160 6.47 -20.27 -9.04
N PRO A 161 7.39 -20.73 -8.16
CA PRO A 161 7.08 -21.67 -7.09
C PRO A 161 5.95 -21.22 -6.15
N HIS A 162 5.83 -19.92 -5.88
CA HIS A 162 4.82 -19.36 -4.97
C HIS A 162 3.65 -18.66 -5.69
N ALA A 163 3.61 -18.72 -7.02
CA ALA A 163 2.65 -17.96 -7.82
C ALA A 163 1.19 -18.29 -7.46
N ALA A 164 0.89 -19.51 -7.02
CA ALA A 164 -0.45 -19.91 -6.60
C ALA A 164 -0.94 -19.16 -5.35
N VAL A 165 -0.16 -19.19 -4.26
CA VAL A 165 -0.53 -18.54 -2.99
C VAL A 165 -0.50 -17.02 -3.11
N ASP A 166 0.46 -16.49 -3.87
CA ASP A 166 0.57 -15.06 -4.14
C ASP A 166 -0.63 -14.57 -4.98
N SER A 167 -1.03 -15.34 -6.00
CA SER A 167 -2.20 -14.99 -6.81
C SER A 167 -3.50 -15.02 -6.00
N GLU A 168 -3.68 -16.00 -5.12
CA GLU A 168 -4.82 -16.05 -4.21
C GLU A 168 -4.85 -14.79 -3.34
N ARG A 169 -3.71 -14.41 -2.72
CA ARG A 169 -3.63 -13.21 -1.90
C ARG A 169 -3.92 -11.94 -2.73
N ALA A 170 -3.35 -11.81 -3.92
CA ALA A 170 -3.60 -10.67 -4.81
C ALA A 170 -5.09 -10.49 -5.13
N LEU A 171 -5.81 -11.58 -5.40
CA LEU A 171 -7.26 -11.56 -5.66
C LEU A 171 -8.07 -11.17 -4.41
N THR A 172 -7.65 -11.57 -3.21
CA THR A 172 -8.30 -11.10 -1.97
C THR A 172 -8.10 -9.60 -1.72
N LYS A 173 -6.96 -9.04 -2.16
CA LYS A 173 -6.63 -7.60 -2.05
C LYS A 173 -7.23 -6.72 -3.16
N ALA A 174 -7.95 -7.30 -4.12
CA ALA A 174 -8.54 -6.60 -5.28
C ALA A 174 -9.88 -5.86 -4.99
N ASP A 175 -10.30 -5.75 -3.73
CA ASP A 175 -11.55 -5.09 -3.35
C ASP A 175 -11.59 -3.58 -3.67
N LEU A 176 -10.45 -2.88 -3.58
CA LEU A 176 -10.37 -1.49 -4.02
C LEU A 176 -10.32 -1.38 -5.55
N TRP A 177 -9.59 -2.28 -6.20
CA TRP A 177 -9.47 -2.36 -7.66
C TRP A 177 -10.83 -2.44 -8.33
N GLU A 178 -11.67 -3.36 -7.84
CA GLU A 178 -13.04 -3.58 -8.33
C GLU A 178 -13.88 -2.29 -8.34
N ARG A 179 -13.61 -1.40 -7.40
CA ARG A 179 -14.39 -0.16 -7.18
C ARG A 179 -13.89 1.04 -7.99
N VAL A 180 -12.61 1.09 -8.35
CA VAL A 180 -11.98 2.33 -8.86
C VAL A 180 -11.24 2.16 -10.20
N ILE A 181 -10.97 0.91 -10.60
CA ILE A 181 -10.35 0.57 -11.89
C ILE A 181 -11.37 -0.11 -12.79
N GLY A 182 -11.98 -1.20 -12.31
CA GLY A 182 -12.90 -2.01 -13.11
C GLY A 182 -12.95 -3.45 -12.61
N PRO A 183 -13.37 -4.43 -13.42
CA PRO A 183 -13.43 -5.84 -13.03
C PRO A 183 -12.10 -6.33 -12.43
N ARG A 184 -12.19 -7.31 -11.52
CA ARG A 184 -11.00 -7.94 -10.95
C ARG A 184 -10.13 -8.53 -12.06
N PRO A 185 -8.80 -8.52 -11.90
CA PRO A 185 -7.93 -9.16 -12.88
C PRO A 185 -8.16 -10.66 -12.94
N GLU A 186 -8.15 -11.21 -14.16
CA GLU A 186 -8.24 -12.65 -14.38
C GLU A 186 -6.82 -13.23 -14.32
N VAL A 187 -6.56 -14.15 -13.38
CA VAL A 187 -5.22 -14.70 -13.14
C VAL A 187 -5.19 -16.18 -13.49
N VAL A 188 -4.27 -16.55 -14.38
CA VAL A 188 -3.94 -17.94 -14.69
C VAL A 188 -2.57 -18.25 -14.10
N VAL A 189 -2.51 -19.26 -13.22
CA VAL A 189 -1.25 -19.71 -12.62
C VAL A 189 -0.63 -20.78 -13.52
N GLN A 190 0.58 -20.54 -14.01
CA GLN A 190 1.37 -21.54 -14.72
C GLN A 190 2.23 -22.32 -13.73
N SER A 191 1.86 -23.59 -13.51
CA SER A 191 2.60 -24.49 -12.63
C SER A 191 3.89 -24.96 -13.29
N GLY A 192 5.02 -24.47 -12.78
CA GLY A 192 6.36 -24.96 -13.09
C GLY A 192 7.15 -25.19 -11.81
N GLY A 193 6.68 -26.08 -10.92
CA GLY A 193 7.43 -26.45 -9.71
C GLY A 193 6.54 -26.94 -8.56
N SER A 194 7.09 -27.82 -7.72
CA SER A 194 6.45 -28.49 -6.58
C SER A 194 5.60 -27.57 -5.69
N VAL A 195 4.59 -28.16 -5.06
CA VAL A 195 3.87 -27.59 -3.91
C VAL A 195 4.91 -27.08 -2.91
N VAL A 196 5.06 -25.77 -2.80
CA VAL A 196 5.87 -25.16 -1.75
C VAL A 196 4.96 -24.94 -0.54
N GLU A 197 5.47 -25.27 0.64
CA GLU A 197 4.82 -24.94 1.92
C GLU A 197 4.43 -23.45 1.94
N PRO A 198 3.28 -23.09 2.52
CA PRO A 198 2.89 -21.69 2.64
C PRO A 198 3.92 -20.95 3.51
N VAL A 199 4.80 -20.17 2.88
CA VAL A 199 5.59 -19.15 3.57
C VAL A 199 4.62 -18.04 3.98
N GLY A 200 4.45 -17.88 5.29
CA GLY A 200 3.39 -17.06 5.86
C GLY A 200 3.83 -15.63 6.13
N GLY A 201 3.06 -14.66 5.63
CA GLY A 201 3.02 -13.29 6.14
C GLY A 201 4.30 -12.46 5.97
N GLU A 202 4.19 -11.15 6.22
CA GLU A 202 5.36 -10.31 6.39
C GLU A 202 6.03 -10.68 7.73
N ASP A 203 7.32 -11.05 7.72
CA ASP A 203 8.07 -11.26 8.95
C ASP A 203 8.10 -9.98 9.78
N GLU A 204 7.64 -10.04 11.03
CA GLU A 204 7.71 -8.89 11.92
C GLU A 204 9.18 -8.61 12.31
N PRO A 205 9.67 -7.37 12.15
CA PRO A 205 11.04 -7.04 12.50
C PRO A 205 11.30 -7.30 14.00
N THR A 206 12.39 -8.00 14.32
CA THR A 206 12.75 -8.31 15.72
C THR A 206 13.25 -7.06 16.48
N ASP A 207 13.88 -6.11 15.79
CA ASP A 207 14.41 -4.87 16.37
C ASP A 207 13.59 -3.67 15.89
N LEU A 208 12.70 -3.16 16.75
CA LEU A 208 11.82 -2.04 16.45
C LEU A 208 12.51 -0.70 16.72
N LEU A 209 12.35 0.22 15.78
CA LEU A 209 12.69 1.62 15.97
C LEU A 209 11.76 2.26 17.01
N PRO A 210 12.24 3.24 17.79
CA PRO A 210 11.38 3.98 18.68
C PRO A 210 10.28 4.68 17.88
N LEU A 211 9.09 4.79 18.49
CA LEU A 211 7.99 5.56 17.92
C LEU A 211 8.47 6.99 17.68
N TRP A 212 8.61 7.40 16.42
CA TRP A 212 9.22 8.70 16.09
C TRP A 212 8.51 9.87 16.78
N TYR A 213 7.22 9.76 17.04
CA TYR A 213 6.40 10.79 17.69
C TYR A 213 6.57 10.84 19.22
N THR A 214 7.26 9.89 19.85
CA THR A 214 7.56 9.94 21.29
C THR A 214 8.88 10.66 21.58
N SER A 215 9.62 11.08 20.55
CA SER A 215 10.87 11.81 20.71
C SER A 215 10.62 13.26 21.16
N GLY A 216 11.52 13.79 21.99
CA GLY A 216 11.39 15.12 22.60
C GLY A 216 11.54 16.29 21.61
N ASP A 217 12.00 16.03 20.40
CA ASP A 217 12.13 17.00 19.30
C ASP A 217 10.84 17.16 18.48
N VAL A 218 9.83 16.31 18.69
CA VAL A 218 8.57 16.39 17.95
C VAL A 218 7.70 17.51 18.51
N PRO A 219 7.25 18.48 17.68
CA PRO A 219 6.36 19.54 18.15
C PRO A 219 5.07 18.96 18.77
N PHE A 220 4.64 19.53 19.89
CA PHE A 220 3.46 19.06 20.62
C PHE A 220 2.19 19.02 19.75
N ALA A 221 2.06 19.94 18.80
CA ALA A 221 0.96 19.93 17.83
C ALA A 221 0.97 18.67 16.95
N GLU A 222 2.14 18.19 16.54
CA GLU A 222 2.26 16.97 15.72
C GLU A 222 1.97 15.72 16.55
N LEU A 223 2.52 15.65 17.77
CA LEU A 223 2.18 14.58 18.72
C LEU A 223 0.66 14.53 18.97
N GLY A 224 0.05 15.69 19.23
CA GLY A 224 -1.40 15.83 19.41
C GLY A 224 -2.18 15.31 18.20
N ARG A 225 -1.77 15.68 16.98
CA ARG A 225 -2.38 15.18 15.73
C ARG A 225 -2.31 13.66 15.61
N VAL A 226 -1.15 13.06 15.85
CA VAL A 226 -0.97 11.59 15.80
C VAL A 226 -1.86 10.89 16.83
N MET A 227 -1.84 11.37 18.08
CA MET A 227 -2.62 10.76 19.17
C MET A 227 -4.13 10.87 18.92
N LEU A 228 -4.62 12.04 18.51
CA LEU A 228 -6.03 12.21 18.14
C LEU A 228 -6.45 11.24 17.03
N ARG A 229 -5.68 11.15 15.94
CA ARG A 229 -5.97 10.21 14.84
C ARG A 229 -6.03 8.76 15.33
N ARG A 230 -5.09 8.34 16.20
CA ARG A 230 -5.04 6.98 16.74
C ARG A 230 -6.24 6.69 17.65
N HIS A 231 -6.58 7.60 18.57
CA HIS A 231 -7.70 7.42 19.48
C HIS A 231 -9.06 7.47 18.77
N THR A 232 -9.29 8.44 17.88
CA THR A 232 -10.52 8.52 17.09
C THR A 232 -10.71 7.26 16.25
N ARG A 233 -9.65 6.72 15.65
CA ARG A 233 -9.71 5.46 14.91
C ARG A 233 -10.12 4.28 15.80
N ARG A 234 -9.52 4.15 16.99
CA ARG A 234 -9.86 3.09 17.95
C ARG A 234 -11.33 3.18 18.36
N LEU A 235 -11.82 4.37 18.68
CA LEU A 235 -13.24 4.59 18.99
C LEU A 235 -14.14 4.16 17.82
N GLN A 236 -13.82 4.56 16.59
CA GLN A 236 -14.59 4.14 15.41
C GLN A 236 -14.53 2.62 15.15
N GLN A 237 -13.43 1.95 15.51
CA GLN A 237 -13.33 0.50 15.43
C GLN A 237 -14.21 -0.17 16.49
N THR A 238 -14.20 0.34 17.73
CA THR A 238 -15.06 -0.14 18.81
C THR A 238 -16.54 0.02 18.47
N VAL A 239 -16.97 1.20 17.99
CA VAL A 239 -18.36 1.43 17.57
C VAL A 239 -18.80 0.41 16.54
N ARG A 240 -17.98 0.15 15.51
CA ARG A 240 -18.31 -0.84 14.47
C ARG A 240 -18.30 -2.27 14.97
N ALA A 241 -17.43 -2.61 15.92
CA ALA A 241 -17.42 -3.94 16.53
C ALA A 241 -18.74 -4.17 17.27
N VAL A 242 -19.23 -3.16 17.99
CA VAL A 242 -20.56 -3.19 18.64
C VAL A 242 -21.68 -3.27 17.61
N GLU A 243 -21.67 -2.46 16.54
CA GLU A 243 -22.69 -2.52 15.48
C GLU A 243 -22.71 -3.86 14.72
N ALA A 244 -21.57 -4.52 14.59
CA ALA A 244 -21.46 -5.83 13.94
C ALA A 244 -21.88 -6.98 14.89
N ASP A 245 -21.82 -6.75 16.20
CA ASP A 245 -22.21 -7.68 17.23
C ASP A 245 -23.74 -7.66 17.42
N LYS A 246 -24.44 -8.38 16.53
CA LYS A 246 -25.91 -8.54 16.54
C LYS A 246 -26.44 -9.35 17.73
N THR A 247 -25.58 -9.73 18.68
CA THR A 247 -25.93 -10.63 19.78
C THR A 247 -26.65 -9.92 20.94
N ILE A 248 -26.69 -8.58 20.94
CA ILE A 248 -27.28 -7.78 22.04
C ILE A 248 -28.77 -7.43 21.81
N GLU A 249 -29.32 -7.60 20.59
CA GLU A 249 -30.76 -7.33 20.31
C GLU A 249 -31.69 -8.53 20.58
N ALA A 250 -31.29 -9.47 21.44
CA ALA A 250 -32.10 -10.65 21.82
C ALA A 250 -32.46 -10.70 23.31
N VAL A 251 -32.59 -9.54 23.97
CA VAL A 251 -33.13 -9.41 25.34
C VAL A 251 -34.27 -8.41 25.37
#